data_AF-A0A949BUY9-F1
#
_entry.id   AF-A0A949BUY9-F1
#
_cell.length_a   1.000
_cell.length_b   1.000
_cell.length_c   1.000
_cell.angle_alpha   90.00
_cell.angle_beta   90.00
_cell.angle_gamma   90.00
#
_symmetry.space_group_name_H-M   'P 1'
#
loop_
_entity.id
_entity.type
_entity.pdbx_description
1 polymer ?
#
loop_
_entity_poly.entity_id
_entity_poly.type
_entity_poly.pdbx_seq_one_letter_code
_entity_poly.pdbx_strand_id
1 'polypeptide(L)' 'MKVKIIFDKDAENEKLHTGWGVSFLIDEKILFDTGKNGSWLLENIKSLDADIDKIEAVVISHDHWDHTGGLWELA' A
#
# COMPACT_ATOMS: atom_id res chain seq x y z
N MET A 1 -15.78 -6.37 6.92
CA MET A 1 -14.89 -5.35 6.36
C MET A 1 -13.65 -5.27 7.23
N LYS A 2 -12.50 -5.67 6.69
CA LYS A 2 -11.17 -5.61 7.30
C LYS A 2 -10.33 -4.62 6.50
N VAL A 3 -9.65 -3.71 7.17
CA VAL A 3 -8.74 -2.74 6.54
C VAL A 3 -7.35 -2.95 7.15
N LYS A 4 -6.36 -3.20 6.31
CA LYS A 4 -4.95 -3.17 6.71
C LYS A 4 -4.33 -1.87 6.22
N ILE A 5 -3.61 -1.18 7.09
CA ILE A 5 -2.77 -0.04 6.70
C ILE A 5 -1.48 -0.63 6.14
N ILE A 6 -1.28 -0.47 4.83
CA ILE A 6 -0.08 -0.96 4.15
C ILE A 6 1.03 0.09 4.20
N PHE A 7 0.68 1.37 4.10
CA PHE A 7 1.63 2.46 4.09
C PHE A 7 1.02 3.69 4.76
N ASP A 8 1.81 4.37 5.59
CA ASP A 8 1.44 5.62 6.26
C ASP A 8 2.74 6.37 6.66
N LYS A 9 2.60 7.59 7.19
CA LYS A 9 3.72 8.37 7.71
C LYS A 9 4.34 7.75 8.95
N ASP A 10 3.56 6.99 9.73
CA ASP A 10 4.00 6.32 10.95
C ASP A 10 3.55 4.85 10.95
N ALA A 11 4.28 4.01 11.69
CA ALA A 11 3.94 2.61 11.89
C ALA A 11 4.29 2.16 13.30
N GLU A 12 3.50 1.25 13.86
CA GLU A 12 3.80 0.62 15.16
C GLU A 12 4.90 -0.45 15.04
N ASN A 13 5.09 -1.00 13.84
CA ASN A 13 6.05 -2.07 13.56
C ASN A 13 7.24 -1.49 12.78
N GLU A 14 8.42 -1.50 13.40
CA GLU A 14 9.68 -0.98 12.84
C GLU A 14 10.13 -1.69 11.55
N LYS A 15 9.55 -2.86 11.23
CA LYS A 15 9.82 -3.56 9.97
C LYS A 15 9.09 -2.96 8.77
N LEU A 16 8.12 -2.07 9.01
CA LEU A 16 7.35 -1.43 7.95
C LEU A 16 8.05 -0.16 7.50
N HIS A 17 8.13 0.02 6.18
CA HIS A 17 8.54 1.27 5.58
C HIS A 17 7.46 2.34 5.78
N THR A 18 7.88 3.56 6.11
CA THR A 18 6.99 4.70 6.35
C THR A 18 7.39 5.91 5.51
N GLY A 19 6.45 6.83 5.27
CA GLY A 19 6.74 8.06 4.54
C GLY A 19 5.50 8.87 4.21
N TRP A 20 5.67 9.94 3.43
CA TRP A 20 4.53 10.69 2.89
C TRP A 20 3.63 9.77 2.05
N GLY A 21 2.32 9.98 2.17
CA GLY A 21 1.30 9.19 1.51
C GLY A 21 0.62 8.16 2.40
N VAL A 22 -0.33 7.44 1.80
CA VAL A 22 -1.07 6.35 2.44
C VAL A 22 -1.27 5.20 1.46
N SER A 23 -1.52 4.01 2.01
CA SER A 23 -2.08 2.89 1.27
C SER A 23 -2.87 1.96 2.20
N PHE A 24 -4.06 1.55 1.78
CA PHE A 24 -4.92 0.64 2.53
C PHE A 24 -5.27 -0.58 1.69
N LEU A 25 -5.19 -1.77 2.30
CA LEU A 25 -5.70 -3.00 1.71
C LEU A 25 -7.04 -3.34 2.37
N ILE A 26 -8.11 -3.23 1.59
CA ILE A 26 -9.49 -3.44 2.02
C ILE A 26 -9.94 -4.84 1.60
N ASP A 27 -10.37 -5.64 2.59
CA ASP A 27 -10.84 -7.01 2.44
C ASP A 27 -9.90 -7.91 1.60
N GLU A 28 -8.59 -7.61 1.63
CA GLU A 28 -7.52 -8.29 0.88
C GLU A 28 -7.70 -8.29 -0.65
N LYS A 29 -8.52 -7.37 -1.18
CA LYS A 29 -8.90 -7.31 -2.61
C LYS A 29 -8.73 -5.95 -3.25
N ILE A 30 -8.93 -4.88 -2.50
CA ILE A 30 -8.85 -3.51 -3.03
C ILE A 30 -7.67 -2.82 -2.38
N LEU A 31 -6.73 -2.36 -3.21
CA LEU A 31 -5.64 -1.49 -2.78
C LEU A 31 -6.05 -0.04 -3.03
N PHE A 32 -6.22 0.72 -1.96
CA PHE A 32 -6.54 2.14 -2.01
C PHE A 32 -5.25 2.93 -1.81
N ASP A 33 -4.86 3.73 -2.80
CA ASP A 33 -3.56 4.40 -2.94
C ASP A 33 -2.36 3.44 -2.81
N THR A 34 -1.18 3.94 -3.18
CA THR A 34 0.02 3.09 -3.36
C THR A 34 1.26 3.64 -2.63
N GLY A 35 1.07 4.68 -1.81
CA GLY A 35 2.18 5.36 -1.15
C GLY A 35 3.15 6.01 -2.13
N LYS A 36 4.31 6.42 -1.61
CA LYS A 36 5.33 7.14 -2.37
C LYS A 36 6.32 6.27 -3.15
N ASN A 37 6.39 4.98 -2.86
CA ASN A 37 7.44 4.11 -3.39
C ASN A 37 6.95 2.66 -3.50
N GLY A 38 7.04 2.10 -4.70
CA GLY A 38 6.52 0.76 -4.99
C GLY A 38 7.27 -0.38 -4.30
N SER A 39 8.60 -0.32 -4.20
CA SER A 39 9.33 -1.40 -3.50
C SER A 39 8.95 -1.45 -2.01
N TRP A 40 8.81 -0.29 -1.36
CA TRP A 40 8.36 -0.20 0.03
C TRP A 40 6.92 -0.68 0.22
N LEU A 41 6.03 -0.36 -0.74
CA LEU A 41 4.66 -0.86 -0.75
C LEU A 41 4.65 -2.40 -0.78
N LEU A 42 5.38 -3.02 -1.73
CA LEU A 42 5.45 -4.48 -1.87
C LEU A 42 6.09 -5.16 -0.64
N GLU A 43 7.14 -4.56 -0.09
CA GLU A 43 7.80 -5.04 1.13
C GLU A 43 6.87 -4.99 2.34
N ASN A 44 6.04 -3.94 2.47
CA ASN A 44 5.04 -3.83 3.52
C ASN A 44 3.90 -4.84 3.34
N ILE A 45 3.39 -5.03 2.13
CA ILE A 45 2.37 -6.05 1.81
C ILE A 45 2.86 -7.43 2.25
N LYS A 46 4.09 -7.78 1.88
CA LYS A 46 4.73 -9.03 2.28
C LYS A 46 4.92 -9.13 3.80
N SER A 47 5.36 -8.05 4.45
CA SER A 47 5.61 -8.00 5.90
C SER A 47 4.33 -8.11 6.74
N LEU A 48 3.16 -7.82 6.14
CA LEU A 48 1.84 -7.90 6.76
C LEU A 48 1.07 -9.18 6.39
N ASP A 49 1.80 -10.19 5.89
CA ASP A 49 1.25 -11.46 5.41
C ASP A 49 0.05 -11.26 4.46
N ALA A 50 0.15 -10.26 3.57
CA ALA A 50 -0.79 -10.01 2.51
C ALA A 50 -0.22 -10.50 1.17
N ASP A 51 -1.12 -10.83 0.25
CA ASP A 51 -0.81 -11.43 -1.03
C ASP A 51 -1.20 -10.46 -2.14
N ILE A 52 -0.21 -10.01 -2.92
CA ILE A 52 -0.41 -9.05 -4.01
C ILE A 52 -1.27 -9.65 -5.12
N ASP A 53 -1.19 -10.96 -5.34
CA ASP A 53 -1.90 -11.66 -6.43
C ASP A 53 -3.41 -11.76 -6.17
N LYS A 54 -3.86 -11.44 -4.95
CA LYS A 54 -5.30 -11.38 -4.57
C LYS A 54 -5.92 -10.00 -4.80
N ILE A 55 -5.13 -8.98 -5.11
CA ILE A 55 -5.64 -7.64 -5.35
C ILE A 55 -6.35 -7.64 -6.71
N GLU A 56 -7.64 -7.34 -6.67
CA GLU A 56 -8.53 -7.33 -7.84
C GLU A 56 -8.68 -5.93 -8.43
N ALA A 57 -8.43 -4.89 -7.63
CA ALA A 57 -8.56 -3.50 -8.04
C ALA A 57 -7.63 -2.57 -7.27
N VAL A 58 -7.16 -1.53 -7.95
CA VAL A 58 -6.47 -0.39 -7.35
C VAL A 58 -7.34 0.85 -7.50
N VAL A 59 -7.54 1.58 -6.40
CA VAL A 59 -8.27 2.85 -6.37
C VAL A 59 -7.27 3.94 -6.01
N ILE A 60 -7.13 4.95 -6.87
CA ILE A 60 -6.31 6.14 -6.59
C ILE A 60 -7.23 7.27 -6.19
N SER A 61 -6.98 7.85 -5.02
CA SER A 61 -7.78 8.95 -4.47
C SER A 61 -7.62 10.24 -5.27
N HIS A 62 -6.38 10.58 -5.63
CA HIS A 62 -6.02 11.74 -6.45
C HIS A 62 -4.58 11.62 -6.98
N ASP A 63 -4.25 12.48 -7.96
CA ASP A 63 -2.94 12.48 -8.63
C ASP A 63 -1.89 13.30 -7.86
N HIS A 64 -1.42 12.74 -6.75
CA HIS A 64 -0.20 13.18 -6.08
C HIS A 64 0.80 12.01 -5.99
N TRP A 65 2.08 12.35 -6.08
CA TRP A 65 3.19 11.38 -6.18
C TRP A 65 3.27 10.41 -4.99
N ASP A 66 2.80 10.82 -3.81
CA ASP A 66 2.76 10.00 -2.61
C ASP A 66 1.50 9.12 -2.50
N HIS A 67 0.62 9.16 -3.50
CA HIS A 67 -0.54 8.28 -3.65
C HIS A 67 -0.40 7.36 -4.87
N THR A 68 0.29 7.82 -5.92
CA THR A 68 0.51 7.07 -7.18
C THR A 68 1.90 6.42 -7.28
N GLY A 69 2.81 6.72 -6.36
CA GLY A 69 4.23 6.36 -6.45
C GLY A 69 4.52 4.86 -6.46
N GLY A 70 3.62 4.03 -5.91
CA GLY A 70 3.75 2.57 -5.93
C GLY A 70 3.06 1.88 -7.10
N LEU A 71 2.22 2.59 -7.87
CA LEU A 71 1.37 2.01 -8.92
C LEU A 71 2.18 1.25 -9.99
N TRP A 72 3.37 1.75 -10.32
CA TRP A 72 4.18 1.24 -11.42
C TRP A 72 4.91 -0.08 -11.13
N GLU A 73 4.99 -0.48 -9.85
CA GLU A 73 5.61 -1.74 -9.41
C GLU A 73 4.57 -2.85 -9.14
N LEU A 74 3.28 -2.58 -9.38
CA LEU A 74 2.19 -3.55 -9.23
C LEU A 74 2.01 -4.46 -10.46
N ALA A 75 2.95 -4.43 -11.40
CA ALA A 75 2.89 -5.12 -12.70
C ALA A 75 3.50 -6.54 -12.66
#